data_AF-A0A3M1U5Z6-F1
#
_entry.id   AF-A0A3M1U5Z6-F1
#
_cell.length_a   1.000
_cell.length_b   1.000
_cell.length_c   1.000
_cell.angle_alpha   90.00
_cell.angle_beta   90.00
_cell.angle_gamma   90.00
#
_symmetry.space_group_name_H-M   'P 1'
#
loop_
_entity.id
_entity.type
_entity.pdbx_description
1 polymer ?
#
loop_
_entity_poly.entity_id
_entity_poly.type
_entity_poly.pdbx_seq_one_letter_code
_entity_poly.pdbx_strand_id
1 'polypeptide(L)'
;MTPEPISDQHPLRELFLELVQEAMRTSLGDADEPAEEYIASVVMRFAHLDAAKLKARDREISDLVEMIEAGDIRLSAQSFDDERRAHKHIGDYLLFWEGVYPEHLRLLRREGRAAGLIDPLRQGSHSYYVVSTFRFGDYADEADLFERLSEGFADYLRALRSLRARLHSSGPGTLPH
;
A
#
# COMPACT_ATOMS: atom_id res chain seq x y z
N MET A 1 -1.64 -24.37 -0.76
CA MET A 1 -1.66 -24.11 -2.21
C MET A 1 -1.32 -22.64 -2.36
N THR A 2 -0.05 -22.33 -2.64
CA THR A 2 0.37 -20.94 -2.90
C THR A 2 -0.32 -20.48 -4.18
N PRO A 3 -1.03 -19.33 -4.20
CA PRO A 3 -1.62 -18.82 -5.42
C PRO A 3 -0.51 -18.61 -6.46
N GLU A 4 -0.76 -19.11 -7.67
CA GLU A 4 0.15 -18.96 -8.80
C GLU A 4 0.33 -17.45 -9.10
N PRO A 5 1.56 -16.97 -9.32
CA PRO A 5 1.79 -15.56 -9.58
C PRO A 5 1.01 -15.13 -10.83
N ILE A 6 0.17 -14.11 -10.66
CA ILE A 6 -0.61 -13.51 -11.73
C ILE A 6 0.38 -12.98 -12.79
N SER A 7 0.32 -13.54 -14.01
CA SER A 7 1.17 -13.12 -15.14
C SER A 7 1.01 -11.62 -15.45
N ASP A 8 2.06 -10.98 -15.97
CA ASP A 8 2.04 -9.56 -16.34
C ASP A 8 0.99 -9.22 -17.41
N GLN A 9 0.50 -10.22 -18.15
CA GLN A 9 -0.58 -10.11 -19.14
C GLN A 9 -1.94 -10.59 -18.61
N HIS A 10 -2.10 -10.75 -17.30
CA HIS A 10 -3.35 -11.25 -16.77
C HIS A 10 -4.45 -10.17 -16.86
N PRO A 11 -5.65 -10.47 -17.38
CA PRO A 11 -6.73 -9.48 -17.56
C PRO A 11 -7.13 -8.73 -16.29
N LEU A 12 -6.97 -9.35 -15.12
CA LEU A 12 -7.18 -8.66 -13.83
C LEU A 12 -6.16 -7.55 -13.58
N ARG A 13 -4.89 -7.73 -13.97
CA ARG A 13 -3.85 -6.72 -13.80
C ARG A 13 -4.18 -5.48 -14.64
N GLU A 14 -4.59 -5.68 -15.89
CA GLU A 14 -5.04 -4.61 -16.78
C GLU A 14 -6.26 -3.89 -16.20
N LEU A 15 -7.25 -4.63 -15.71
CA LEU A 15 -8.41 -4.05 -15.04
C LEU A 15 -8.04 -3.19 -13.83
N PHE A 16 -7.19 -3.68 -12.93
CA PHE A 16 -6.75 -2.91 -11.76
C PHE A 16 -5.96 -1.67 -12.16
N LEU A 17 -5.13 -1.76 -13.20
CA LEU A 17 -4.38 -0.63 -13.73
C LEU A 17 -5.32 0.44 -14.27
N GLU A 18 -6.25 0.09 -15.15
CA GLU A 18 -7.23 1.02 -15.72
C GLU A 18 -8.04 1.73 -14.61
N LEU A 19 -8.48 0.97 -13.61
CA LEU A 19 -9.21 1.50 -12.46
C LEU A 19 -8.39 2.51 -11.65
N VAL A 20 -7.13 2.22 -11.36
CA VAL A 20 -6.23 3.12 -10.63
C VAL A 20 -5.90 4.36 -11.45
N GLN A 21 -5.57 4.19 -12.73
CA GLN A 21 -5.30 5.30 -13.65
C GLN A 21 -6.49 6.26 -13.73
N GLU A 22 -7.70 5.73 -13.87
CA GLU A 22 -8.90 6.57 -13.91
C GLU A 22 -9.13 7.31 -12.58
N ALA A 23 -8.93 6.63 -11.45
CA ALA A 23 -9.08 7.23 -10.13
C ALA A 23 -8.06 8.33 -9.86
N MET A 24 -6.80 8.12 -10.26
CA MET A 24 -5.72 9.10 -10.14
C MET A 24 -5.96 10.29 -11.07
N ARG A 25 -6.26 10.06 -12.35
CA ARG A 25 -6.61 11.12 -13.30
C ARG A 25 -7.74 12.02 -12.79
N THR A 26 -8.79 11.41 -12.24
CA THR A 26 -9.94 12.16 -11.71
C THR A 26 -9.60 12.95 -10.45
N SER A 27 -8.71 12.43 -9.61
CA SER A 27 -8.44 13.00 -8.28
C SER A 27 -7.26 13.98 -8.25
N LEU A 28 -6.28 13.78 -9.15
CA LEU A 28 -4.98 14.45 -9.15
C LEU A 28 -4.72 15.29 -10.42
N GLY A 29 -5.43 15.02 -11.52
CA GLY A 29 -5.36 15.78 -12.77
C GLY A 29 -4.23 15.34 -13.70
N ASP A 30 -2.99 15.30 -13.20
CA ASP A 30 -1.81 14.91 -13.98
C ASP A 30 -1.53 13.41 -13.88
N ALA A 31 -0.99 12.84 -14.96
CA ALA A 31 -0.60 11.43 -14.99
C ALA A 31 0.78 11.23 -14.35
N ASP A 32 0.89 10.26 -13.44
CA ASP A 32 2.15 9.75 -12.90
C ASP A 32 2.20 8.25 -13.19
N GLU A 33 2.53 7.91 -14.44
CA GLU A 33 2.50 6.54 -14.95
C GLU A 33 3.29 5.56 -14.06
N PRO A 34 4.52 5.86 -13.59
CA PRO A 34 5.22 5.00 -12.64
C PRO A 34 4.47 4.78 -11.32
N ALA A 35 3.85 5.83 -10.75
CA ALA A 35 3.06 5.69 -9.53
C ALA A 35 1.76 4.92 -9.77
N GLU A 36 1.08 5.15 -10.90
CA GLU A 36 -0.13 4.43 -11.31
C GLU A 36 0.12 2.92 -11.40
N GLU A 37 1.19 2.52 -12.10
CA GLU A 37 1.59 1.12 -12.21
C GLU A 37 1.92 0.50 -10.84
N TYR A 38 2.69 1.22 -10.03
CA TYR A 38 3.06 0.74 -8.70
C TYR A 38 1.84 0.58 -7.80
N ILE A 39 0.95 1.56 -7.76
CA ILE A 39 -0.25 1.54 -6.93
C ILE A 39 -1.21 0.45 -7.38
N ALA A 40 -1.40 0.25 -8.69
CA ALA A 40 -2.16 -0.86 -9.23
C ALA A 40 -1.60 -2.20 -8.74
N SER A 41 -0.26 -2.35 -8.74
CA SER A 41 0.40 -3.54 -8.20
C SER A 41 0.17 -3.72 -6.69
N VAL A 42 0.14 -2.64 -5.91
CA VAL A 42 -0.15 -2.68 -4.46
C VAL A 42 -1.59 -3.17 -4.23
N VAL A 43 -2.56 -2.57 -4.91
CA VAL A 43 -3.98 -2.93 -4.78
C VAL A 43 -4.21 -4.39 -5.15
N MET A 44 -3.60 -4.85 -6.25
CA MET A 44 -3.68 -6.25 -6.67
C MET A 44 -3.04 -7.20 -5.65
N ARG A 45 -1.83 -6.89 -5.14
CA ARG A 45 -1.17 -7.73 -4.13
C ARG A 45 -2.01 -7.86 -2.86
N PHE A 46 -2.50 -6.75 -2.32
CA PHE A 46 -3.22 -6.69 -1.05
C PHE A 46 -4.69 -7.12 -1.14
N ALA A 47 -5.22 -7.32 -2.34
CA ALA A 47 -6.52 -7.99 -2.52
C ALA A 47 -6.52 -9.41 -1.93
N HIS A 48 -5.35 -10.05 -1.79
CA HIS A 48 -5.20 -11.32 -1.08
C HIS A 48 -4.85 -11.09 0.40
N LEU A 49 -5.66 -11.63 1.32
CA LEU A 49 -5.49 -11.44 2.78
C LEU A 49 -4.09 -11.81 3.30
N ASP A 50 -3.43 -12.80 2.70
CA ASP A 50 -2.07 -13.21 3.09
C ASP A 50 -1.00 -12.15 2.81
N ALA A 51 -1.24 -11.24 1.85
CA ALA A 51 -0.32 -10.16 1.54
C ALA A 51 -0.29 -9.06 2.61
N ALA A 52 -1.24 -9.06 3.56
CA ALA A 52 -1.23 -8.13 4.68
C ALA A 52 -0.10 -8.41 5.68
N LYS A 53 0.43 -9.65 5.73
CA LYS A 53 1.46 -10.04 6.69
C LYS A 53 2.86 -9.68 6.19
N LEU A 54 3.66 -9.09 7.06
CA LEU A 54 5.09 -8.91 6.81
C LEU A 54 5.81 -10.24 7.06
N LYS A 55 6.48 -10.75 6.04
CA LYS A 55 7.31 -11.95 6.15
C LYS A 55 8.69 -11.58 6.69
N ALA A 56 8.86 -11.63 8.00
CA ALA A 56 10.18 -11.59 8.63
C ALA A 56 10.84 -12.98 8.58
N ARG A 57 12.13 -13.07 8.88
CA ARG A 57 12.93 -14.30 8.71
C ARG A 57 12.31 -15.53 9.39
N ASP A 58 11.89 -15.37 10.64
CA ASP A 58 11.43 -16.50 11.48
C ASP A 58 9.92 -16.48 11.79
N ARG A 59 9.20 -15.45 11.31
CA ARG A 59 7.76 -15.30 11.57
C ARG A 59 7.05 -14.41 10.55
N GLU A 60 5.76 -14.62 10.42
CA GLU A 60 4.86 -13.66 9.75
C GLU A 60 4.26 -12.71 10.79
N ILE A 61 4.35 -11.41 10.53
CA ILE A 61 3.87 -10.35 11.43
C ILE A 61 2.61 -9.73 10.82
N SER A 62 1.51 -9.72 11.56
CA SER A 62 0.24 -9.11 11.12
C SER A 62 -0.11 -7.82 11.87
N ASP A 63 0.54 -7.56 13.00
CA ASP A 63 0.33 -6.33 13.77
C ASP A 63 1.23 -5.21 13.23
N LEU A 64 0.64 -4.04 12.96
CA LEU A 64 1.34 -2.91 12.37
C LEU A 64 2.44 -2.33 13.27
N VAL A 65 2.28 -2.36 14.59
CA VAL A 65 3.32 -1.88 15.53
C VAL A 65 4.52 -2.81 15.47
N GLU A 66 4.27 -4.12 15.52
CA GLU A 66 5.34 -5.11 15.36
C GLU A 66 6.02 -5.03 13.98
N MET A 67 5.30 -4.67 12.91
CA MET A 67 5.90 -4.43 11.60
C MET A 67 6.87 -3.25 11.64
N ILE A 68 6.47 -2.14 12.28
CA ILE A 68 7.32 -0.94 12.43
C ILE A 68 8.56 -1.26 13.26
N GLU A 69 8.41 -1.99 14.37
CA GLU A 69 9.54 -2.45 15.17
C GLU A 69 10.49 -3.35 14.38
N ALA A 70 9.95 -4.25 13.55
CA ALA A 70 10.73 -5.12 12.67
C ALA A 70 11.49 -4.35 11.57
N GLY A 71 10.99 -3.18 11.18
CA GLY A 71 11.59 -2.33 10.17
C GLY A 71 12.69 -1.40 10.69
N ASP A 72 12.76 -1.15 12.00
CA ASP A 72 13.79 -0.28 12.57
C ASP A 72 15.08 -1.08 12.86
N ILE A 73 16.19 -0.73 12.20
CA ILE A 73 17.50 -1.38 12.40
C ILE A 73 18.06 -1.19 13.81
N ARG A 74 17.61 -0.15 14.53
CA ARG A 74 17.99 0.09 15.92
C ARG A 74 17.22 -0.81 16.88
N LEU A 75 16.12 -1.41 16.43
CA LEU A 75 15.25 -2.26 17.24
C LEU A 75 15.40 -3.73 16.86
N SER A 76 15.10 -4.09 15.61
CA SER A 76 14.99 -5.49 15.20
C SER A 76 15.42 -5.80 13.77
N ALA A 77 15.55 -4.82 12.86
CA ALA A 77 15.99 -5.13 11.49
C ALA A 77 17.43 -5.64 11.50
N GLN A 78 17.70 -6.70 10.75
CA GLN A 78 18.98 -7.42 10.77
C GLN A 78 19.94 -6.98 9.66
N SER A 79 19.43 -6.23 8.68
CA SER A 79 20.17 -5.67 7.57
C SER A 79 19.46 -4.44 7.02
N PHE A 80 20.19 -3.63 6.26
CA PHE A 80 19.62 -2.51 5.50
C PHE A 80 18.54 -2.97 4.50
N ASP A 81 18.71 -4.15 3.90
CA ASP A 81 17.71 -4.71 2.97
C ASP A 81 16.42 -5.12 3.71
N ASP A 82 16.54 -5.69 4.92
CA ASP A 82 15.38 -6.04 5.75
C ASP A 82 14.61 -4.79 6.20
N GLU A 83 15.33 -3.75 6.61
CA GLU A 83 14.77 -2.43 6.96
C GLU A 83 14.01 -1.83 5.76
N ARG A 84 14.66 -1.75 4.59
CA ARG A 84 14.02 -1.23 3.37
C ARG A 84 12.76 -2.02 3.01
N ARG A 85 12.84 -3.35 3.06
CA ARG A 85 11.72 -4.24 2.73
C ARG A 85 10.55 -4.08 3.70
N ALA A 86 10.83 -3.97 4.99
CA ALA A 86 9.81 -3.74 6.01
C ALA A 86 9.13 -2.37 5.80
N HIS A 87 9.90 -1.30 5.58
CA HIS A 87 9.34 0.02 5.31
C HIS A 87 8.51 0.06 4.02
N LYS A 88 8.96 -0.58 2.94
CA LYS A 88 8.15 -0.72 1.71
C LYS A 88 6.82 -1.41 2.01
N HIS A 89 6.85 -2.52 2.77
CA HIS A 89 5.63 -3.24 3.15
C HIS A 89 4.69 -2.41 4.03
N ILE A 90 5.22 -1.66 5.00
CA ILE A 90 4.43 -0.77 5.87
C ILE A 90 3.75 0.33 5.03
N GLY A 91 4.49 0.94 4.09
CA GLY A 91 3.94 1.92 3.15
C GLY A 91 2.81 1.33 2.30
N ASP A 92 3.05 0.17 1.67
CA ASP A 92 2.06 -0.54 0.86
C ASP A 92 0.81 -0.91 1.68
N TYR A 93 1.01 -1.42 2.90
CA TYR A 93 -0.04 -1.80 3.84
C TYR A 93 -0.93 -0.61 4.18
N LEU A 94 -0.32 0.50 4.58
CA LEU A 94 -1.06 1.71 4.97
C LEU A 94 -1.77 2.34 3.77
N LEU A 95 -1.14 2.36 2.60
CA LEU A 95 -1.75 2.88 1.37
C LEU A 95 -3.01 2.09 1.01
N PHE A 96 -2.93 0.75 1.05
CA PHE A 96 -4.07 -0.11 0.74
C PHE A 96 -5.17 -0.02 1.81
N TRP A 97 -4.85 -0.25 3.08
CA TRP A 97 -5.87 -0.33 4.13
C TRP A 97 -6.50 1.02 4.43
N GLU A 98 -5.76 2.14 4.39
CA GLU A 98 -6.36 3.47 4.61
C GLU A 98 -7.05 4.01 3.34
N GLY A 99 -6.61 3.59 2.15
CA GLY A 99 -7.17 4.01 0.87
C GLY A 99 -8.43 3.24 0.46
N VAL A 100 -8.37 1.91 0.51
CA VAL A 100 -9.40 1.01 -0.04
C VAL A 100 -10.34 0.48 1.05
N TYR A 101 -9.85 0.20 2.26
CA TYR A 101 -10.63 -0.41 3.36
C TYR A 101 -10.40 0.27 4.72
N PRO A 102 -10.64 1.60 4.84
CA PRO A 102 -10.31 2.36 6.06
C PRO A 102 -11.04 1.87 7.31
N GLU A 103 -12.13 1.12 7.17
CA GLU A 103 -12.84 0.49 8.28
C GLU A 103 -11.98 -0.48 9.07
N HIS A 104 -11.03 -1.17 8.42
CA HIS A 104 -10.11 -2.10 9.09
C HIS A 104 -9.26 -1.39 10.14
N LEU A 105 -8.58 -0.30 9.75
CA LEU A 105 -7.74 0.47 10.68
C LEU A 105 -8.57 1.17 11.77
N ARG A 106 -9.82 1.58 11.46
CA ARG A 106 -10.76 2.11 12.45
C ARG A 106 -11.19 1.04 13.45
N LEU A 107 -11.38 -0.20 13.02
CA LEU A 107 -11.69 -1.32 13.91
C LEU A 107 -10.53 -1.57 14.88
N LEU A 108 -9.29 -1.64 14.37
CA LEU A 108 -8.09 -1.78 15.20
C LEU A 108 -7.98 -0.67 16.26
N ARG A 109 -8.30 0.58 15.88
CA ARG A 109 -8.43 1.73 16.79
C ARG A 109 -9.46 1.51 17.89
N ARG A 110 -10.66 1.09 17.53
CA ARG A 110 -11.78 0.88 18.45
C ARG A 110 -11.52 -0.27 19.43
N GLU A 111 -10.79 -1.28 18.99
CA GLU A 111 -10.37 -2.43 19.82
C GLU A 111 -9.20 -2.08 20.77
N GLY A 112 -8.71 -0.84 20.77
CA GLY A 112 -7.65 -0.40 21.67
C GLY A 112 -6.29 -1.01 21.38
N ARG A 113 -6.09 -1.57 20.17
CA ARG A 113 -4.78 -2.07 19.76
C ARG A 113 -3.83 -0.89 19.54
N ALA A 114 -2.56 -1.08 19.89
CA ALA A 114 -1.53 -0.04 19.76
C ALA A 114 -1.41 0.49 18.32
N ALA A 115 -1.69 -0.36 17.33
CA ALA A 115 -1.79 0.02 15.92
C ALA A 115 -2.77 1.18 15.64
N GLY A 116 -3.76 1.38 16.51
CA GLY A 116 -4.72 2.45 16.38
C GLY A 116 -4.21 3.85 16.75
N LEU A 117 -3.08 3.95 17.44
CA LEU A 117 -2.47 5.24 17.79
C LEU A 117 -1.59 5.78 16.66
N ILE A 118 -1.32 4.97 15.64
CA ILE A 118 -0.50 5.33 14.48
C ILE A 118 -1.32 6.23 13.56
N ASP A 119 -0.76 7.37 13.19
CA ASP A 119 -1.26 8.21 12.10
C ASP A 119 -0.86 7.57 10.75
N PRO A 120 -1.81 7.00 9.99
CA PRO A 120 -1.50 6.30 8.73
C PRO A 120 -0.84 7.20 7.69
N LEU A 121 -1.19 8.49 7.69
CA LEU A 121 -0.64 9.45 6.72
C LEU A 121 0.83 9.69 7.00
N ARG A 122 1.17 10.00 8.25
CA ARG A 122 2.56 10.24 8.67
C ARG A 122 3.40 8.98 8.53
N GLN A 123 2.91 7.84 9.02
CA GLN A 123 3.67 6.59 9.00
C GLN A 123 3.87 6.06 7.57
N GLY A 124 2.85 6.12 6.71
CA GLY A 124 2.93 5.64 5.34
C GLY A 124 3.89 6.47 4.49
N SER A 125 3.74 7.81 4.55
CA SER A 125 4.66 8.75 3.89
C SER A 125 6.10 8.53 4.37
N HIS A 126 6.32 8.49 5.70
CA HIS A 126 7.66 8.25 6.25
C HIS A 126 8.26 6.92 5.80
N SER A 127 7.44 5.87 5.71
CA SER A 127 7.96 4.55 5.31
C SER A 127 8.45 4.56 3.86
N TYR A 128 7.73 5.20 2.93
CA TYR A 128 8.25 5.37 1.56
C TYR A 128 9.44 6.32 1.49
N TYR A 129 9.49 7.36 2.33
CA TYR A 129 10.68 8.21 2.44
C TYR A 129 11.91 7.39 2.83
N VAL A 130 11.81 6.52 3.85
CA VAL A 130 12.93 5.65 4.23
C VAL A 130 13.37 4.82 3.03
N VAL A 131 12.45 4.20 2.29
CA VAL A 131 12.77 3.42 1.08
C VAL A 131 13.48 4.26 0.01
N SER A 132 13.09 5.52 -0.20
CA SER A 132 13.70 6.40 -1.20
C SER A 132 15.13 6.84 -0.86
N THR A 133 15.54 6.74 0.41
CA THR A 133 16.93 7.03 0.80
C THR A 133 17.94 5.97 0.33
N PHE A 134 17.48 4.77 -0.03
CA PHE A 134 18.32 3.67 -0.51
C PHE A 134 18.65 3.87 -1.99
N ARG A 135 19.64 4.72 -2.27
CA ARG A 135 20.05 5.12 -3.64
C ARG A 135 21.29 4.37 -4.15
N PHE A 136 21.39 3.08 -3.89
CA PHE A 136 22.55 2.26 -4.26
C PHE A 136 22.13 0.96 -4.94
N GLY A 137 22.99 0.45 -5.82
CA GLY A 137 22.72 -0.79 -6.57
C GLY A 137 21.38 -0.73 -7.32
N ASP A 138 20.64 -1.84 -7.28
CA ASP A 138 19.33 -1.98 -7.93
C ASP A 138 18.25 -1.06 -7.35
N TYR A 139 18.47 -0.48 -6.16
CA TYR A 139 17.51 0.42 -5.52
C TYR A 139 17.55 1.85 -6.05
N ALA A 140 18.63 2.24 -6.74
CA ALA A 140 18.78 3.59 -7.29
C ALA A 140 17.69 3.93 -8.30
N ASP A 141 17.27 2.95 -9.12
CA ASP A 141 16.25 3.14 -10.15
C ASP A 141 14.84 3.30 -9.56
N GLU A 142 14.59 2.73 -8.37
CA GLU A 142 13.31 2.83 -7.68
C GLU A 142 13.20 4.04 -6.75
N ALA A 143 14.33 4.65 -6.35
CA ALA A 143 14.36 5.66 -5.30
C ALA A 143 13.46 6.87 -5.60
N ASP A 144 13.49 7.36 -6.83
CA ASP A 144 12.68 8.52 -7.23
C ASP A 144 11.17 8.21 -7.22
N LEU A 145 10.78 6.97 -7.54
CA LEU A 145 9.39 6.53 -7.40
C LEU A 145 8.95 6.56 -5.94
N PHE A 146 9.75 6.02 -5.02
CA PHE A 146 9.42 6.02 -3.60
C PHE A 146 9.42 7.41 -2.97
N GLU A 147 10.25 8.33 -3.48
CA GLU A 147 10.21 9.74 -3.09
C GLU A 147 8.87 10.38 -3.49
N ARG A 148 8.43 10.18 -4.75
CA ARG A 148 7.09 10.63 -5.19
C ARG A 148 5.96 10.00 -4.38
N LEU A 149 6.04 8.71 -4.08
CA LEU A 149 5.04 8.00 -3.26
C LEU A 149 4.98 8.55 -1.83
N SER A 150 6.12 8.94 -1.28
CA SER A 150 6.22 9.57 0.03
C SER A 150 5.58 10.96 0.05
N GLU A 151 5.95 11.83 -0.90
CA GLU A 151 5.47 13.21 -0.99
C GLU A 151 3.97 13.26 -1.34
N GLY A 152 3.54 12.44 -2.29
CA GLY A 152 2.17 12.34 -2.77
C GLY A 152 1.26 11.41 -1.95
N PHE A 153 1.70 10.87 -0.81
CA PHE A 153 0.95 9.82 -0.10
C PHE A 153 -0.52 10.19 0.20
N ALA A 154 -0.77 11.44 0.61
CA ALA A 154 -2.12 11.95 0.87
C ALA A 154 -3.00 11.97 -0.40
N ASP A 155 -2.39 12.30 -1.53
CA ASP A 155 -3.02 12.39 -2.83
C ASP A 155 -3.39 10.98 -3.35
N TYR A 156 -2.48 10.02 -3.23
CA TYR A 156 -2.76 8.62 -3.59
C TYR A 156 -3.85 7.99 -2.71
N LEU A 157 -3.88 8.29 -1.41
CA LEU A 157 -4.98 7.88 -0.53
C LEU A 157 -6.32 8.47 -1.00
N ARG A 158 -6.35 9.72 -1.44
CA ARG A 158 -7.56 10.36 -1.96
C ARG A 158 -8.04 9.65 -3.22
N ALA A 159 -7.13 9.35 -4.14
CA ALA A 159 -7.44 8.62 -5.36
C ALA A 159 -8.03 7.23 -5.07
N LEU A 160 -7.41 6.45 -4.18
CA LEU A 160 -7.91 5.11 -3.80
C LEU A 160 -9.27 5.15 -3.09
N ARG A 161 -9.54 6.18 -2.28
CA ARG A 161 -10.86 6.35 -1.66
C ARG A 161 -11.93 6.69 -2.69
N SER A 162 -11.59 7.47 -3.72
CA SER A 162 -12.48 7.74 -4.86
C SER A 162 -12.79 6.47 -5.65
N LEU A 163 -11.75 5.67 -5.97
CA LEU A 163 -11.90 4.35 -6.58
C LEU A 163 -12.90 3.48 -5.81
N ARG A 164 -12.69 3.35 -4.49
CA ARG A 164 -13.55 2.58 -3.61
C ARG A 164 -14.99 3.08 -3.63
N ALA A 165 -15.20 4.39 -3.52
CA ALA A 165 -16.55 4.99 -3.54
C ALA A 165 -17.29 4.66 -4.85
N ARG A 166 -16.58 4.69 -5.98
CA ARG A 166 -17.13 4.32 -7.29
C ARG A 166 -17.53 2.85 -7.34
N LEU A 167 -16.67 1.94 -6.88
CA LEU A 167 -16.98 0.50 -6.82
C LEU A 167 -18.23 0.20 -5.98
N HIS A 168 -18.44 0.91 -4.86
CA HIS A 168 -19.66 0.78 -4.06
C HIS A 168 -20.90 1.35 -4.77
N SER A 169 -20.76 2.45 -5.50
CA SER A 169 -21.86 3.06 -6.26
C SER A 169 -22.29 2.27 -7.50
N SER A 170 -21.42 1.40 -8.01
CA SER A 170 -21.70 0.49 -9.13
C SER A 170 -22.21 -0.89 -8.69
N GLY A 171 -22.39 -1.13 -7.38
CA GLY A 171 -23.08 -2.29 -6.83
C GLY A 171 -24.58 -2.30 -7.19
N PRO A 172 -25.26 -3.47 -7.14
CA PRO A 172 -26.44 -3.77 -7.93
C PRO A 172 -27.51 -2.69 -7.84
N GLY A 173 -27.82 -2.14 -9.02
CA GLY A 173 -28.86 -1.15 -9.20
C GLY A 173 -30.15 -1.55 -8.50
N THR A 174 -30.67 -0.60 -7.74
CA THR A 174 -32.06 -0.59 -7.31
C THR A 174 -32.92 -0.82 -8.55
N LEU A 175 -33.51 -2.01 -8.67
CA LEU A 175 -34.58 -2.25 -9.64
C LEU A 175 -35.71 -1.28 -9.28
N PRO A 176 -36.19 -0.45 -10.23
CA PRO A 176 -37.35 0.39 -9.98
C PRO A 176 -38.56 -0.50 -9.68
N HIS A 177 -39.23 -0.19 -8.58
CA HIS A 177 -40.56 -0.72 -8.25
C HIS A 177 -41.63 -0.16 -9.19
#